data_AF-A0A6B3UN20-F1
#
_entry.id   AF-A0A6B3UN20-F1
#
_cell.length_a   1.000
_cell.length_b   1.000
_cell.length_c   1.000
_cell.angle_alpha   90.00
_cell.angle_beta   90.00
_cell.angle_gamma   90.00
#
_symmetry.space_group_name_H-M   'P 1'
#
loop_
_entity.id
_entity.type
_entity.pdbx_description
1 polymer ?
#
loop_
_entity_poly.entity_id
_entity_poly.type
_entity_poly.pdbx_seq_one_letter_code
_entity_poly.pdbx_strand_id
1 'polypeptide(L)'
;MNGVVANLRNLGGFRGRERPGRFWPYAACMIALTMVAMMAVMIPVMNDFFAKAARLAAENPDAVHVQAGPGHYSVQVEAGHPEALPDFGLMFGGIGAVIVMVVALLAAAVARCLHDSGLPGWLGLLPLPFLGFGLVAMPRVFAEVASAQEPDLTPVLLLFLNNMIYIAALGTLVLLLCRRSTPGPNRFGEPVDA
;
A
#
# COMPACT_ATOMS: atom_id res chain seq x y z
N MET A 1 -29.66 2.93 0.34
CA MET A 1 -28.74 2.13 -0.50
C MET A 1 -27.40 2.05 0.22
N ASN A 2 -26.80 0.87 0.39
CA ASN A 2 -25.53 0.70 1.10
C ASN A 2 -24.42 1.50 0.38
N GLY A 3 -23.68 2.36 1.08
CA GLY A 3 -22.68 3.28 0.49
C GLY A 3 -21.58 2.54 -0.29
N VAL A 4 -21.27 1.31 0.11
CA VAL A 4 -20.31 0.43 -0.59
C VAL A 4 -20.80 0.09 -2.00
N VAL A 5 -22.04 -0.39 -2.14
CA VAL A 5 -22.61 -0.80 -3.43
C VAL A 5 -22.77 0.39 -4.37
N ALA A 6 -23.12 1.56 -3.82
CA ALA A 6 -23.25 2.79 -4.61
C ALA A 6 -21.91 3.22 -5.23
N ASN A 7 -20.81 3.12 -4.48
CA ASN A 7 -19.48 3.48 -4.97
C ASN A 7 -18.93 2.48 -5.99
N LEU A 8 -19.14 1.18 -5.79
CA LEU A 8 -18.74 0.15 -6.74
C LEU A 8 -19.48 0.27 -8.09
N ARG A 9 -20.72 0.76 -8.09
CA ARG A 9 -21.47 1.03 -9.33
C ARG A 9 -21.01 2.29 -10.06
N ASN A 10 -20.23 3.16 -9.40
CA ASN A 10 -19.84 4.47 -9.91
C ASN A 10 -18.33 4.70 -9.88
N LEU A 11 -17.54 3.65 -10.17
CA LEU A 11 -16.07 3.69 -10.15
C LEU A 11 -15.47 4.69 -11.15
N GLY A 12 -16.15 4.92 -12.29
CA GLY A 12 -15.73 5.92 -13.29
C GLY A 12 -16.34 7.32 -13.08
N GLY A 13 -17.23 7.49 -12.10
CA GLY A 13 -17.96 8.74 -11.89
C GLY A 13 -17.23 9.68 -10.95
N PHE A 14 -16.38 10.54 -11.50
CA PHE A 14 -15.68 11.59 -10.75
C PHE A 14 -16.54 12.83 -10.46
N ARG A 15 -17.71 12.94 -11.11
CA ARG A 15 -18.63 14.07 -10.95
C ARG A 15 -19.56 13.90 -9.75
N GLY A 16 -20.02 15.01 -9.22
CA GLY A 16 -20.95 15.06 -8.09
C GLY A 16 -20.26 15.11 -6.73
N ARG A 17 -21.06 14.91 -5.69
CA ARG A 17 -20.69 15.08 -4.29
C ARG A 17 -20.97 13.81 -3.51
N GLU A 18 -20.10 13.51 -2.56
CA GLU A 18 -20.28 12.41 -1.61
C GLU A 18 -20.00 12.89 -0.20
N ARG A 19 -20.90 12.58 0.73
CA ARG A 19 -20.69 12.96 2.13
C ARG A 19 -19.69 12.05 2.83
N PRO A 20 -18.92 12.56 3.81
CA PRO A 20 -18.00 11.77 4.61
C PRO A 20 -18.66 10.51 5.21
N GLY A 21 -19.91 10.60 5.68
CA GLY A 21 -20.63 9.47 6.27
C GLY A 21 -20.91 8.28 5.31
N ARG A 22 -20.93 8.50 4.00
CA ARG A 22 -21.03 7.42 2.98
C ARG A 22 -19.65 6.97 2.50
N PHE A 23 -18.70 7.90 2.43
CA PHE A 23 -17.33 7.67 2.02
C PHE A 23 -16.57 6.73 2.99
N TRP A 24 -16.60 7.02 4.30
CA TRP A 24 -15.77 6.30 5.29
C TRP A 24 -16.07 4.80 5.40
N PRO A 25 -17.33 4.32 5.38
CA PRO A 25 -17.62 2.89 5.32
C PRO A 25 -17.07 2.21 4.07
N TYR A 26 -17.11 2.89 2.91
CA TYR A 26 -16.51 2.37 1.67
C TYR A 26 -14.98 2.33 1.78
N ALA A 27 -14.35 3.40 2.25
CA ALA A 27 -12.91 3.46 2.46
C ALA A 27 -12.43 2.36 3.41
N ALA A 28 -13.12 2.14 4.54
CA ALA A 28 -12.82 1.06 5.47
C ALA A 28 -12.93 -0.33 4.81
N CYS A 29 -13.95 -0.54 3.99
CA CYS A 29 -14.10 -1.78 3.22
C CYS A 29 -12.92 -2.00 2.25
N MET A 30 -12.48 -0.95 1.54
CA MET A 30 -11.33 -1.03 0.64
C MET A 30 -10.01 -1.27 1.38
N ILE A 31 -9.84 -0.69 2.58
CA ILE A 31 -8.69 -0.96 3.44
C ILE A 31 -8.67 -2.43 3.89
N ALA A 32 -9.81 -2.96 4.35
CA ALA A 32 -9.92 -4.37 4.71
C ALA A 32 -9.62 -5.30 3.53
N LEU A 33 -10.16 -4.98 2.34
CA LEU A 33 -9.86 -5.71 1.11
C LEU A 33 -8.37 -5.65 0.75
N THR A 34 -7.73 -4.51 0.95
CA THR A 34 -6.29 -4.34 0.73
C THR A 34 -5.47 -5.22 1.66
N MET A 35 -5.85 -5.31 2.95
CA MET A 35 -5.17 -6.21 3.90
C MET A 35 -5.28 -7.67 3.45
N VAL A 36 -6.46 -8.12 3.03
CA VAL A 36 -6.67 -9.48 2.50
C VAL A 36 -5.85 -9.72 1.24
N ALA A 37 -5.83 -8.76 0.31
CA ALA A 37 -5.05 -8.87 -0.92
C ALA A 37 -3.53 -8.90 -0.65
N MET A 38 -3.04 -8.11 0.31
CA MET A 38 -1.64 -8.16 0.74
C MET A 38 -1.29 -9.50 1.37
N MET A 39 -2.18 -10.08 2.19
CA MET A 39 -1.98 -11.44 2.72
C MET A 39 -1.93 -12.48 1.60
N ALA A 40 -2.79 -12.37 0.60
CA ALA A 40 -2.79 -13.26 -0.56
C ALA A 40 -1.49 -13.19 -1.38
N VAL A 41 -0.82 -12.03 -1.40
CA VAL A 41 0.51 -11.87 -2.03
C VAL A 41 1.62 -12.41 -1.12
N MET A 42 1.58 -12.11 0.18
CA MET A 42 2.67 -12.44 1.10
C MET A 42 2.73 -13.92 1.49
N ILE A 43 1.59 -14.60 1.61
CA ILE A 43 1.54 -16.01 2.03
C ILE A 43 2.34 -16.92 1.08
N PRO A 44 2.14 -16.87 -0.26
CA PRO A 44 2.92 -17.68 -1.20
C PRO A 44 4.41 -17.39 -1.14
N VAL A 45 4.78 -16.10 -1.06
CA VAL A 45 6.19 -15.66 -0.99
C VAL A 45 6.86 -16.22 0.26
N MET A 46 6.18 -16.16 1.41
CA MET A 46 6.70 -16.68 2.67
C MET A 46 6.82 -18.21 2.67
N ASN A 47 5.83 -18.91 2.09
CA ASN A 47 5.88 -20.36 1.94
C ASN A 47 7.04 -20.81 1.04
N ASP A 48 7.27 -20.11 -0.07
CA ASP A 48 8.39 -20.37 -0.98
C ASP A 48 9.74 -20.12 -0.30
N PHE A 49 9.86 -19.02 0.45
CA PHE A 49 11.04 -18.72 1.26
C PHE A 49 11.36 -19.83 2.27
N PHE A 50 10.37 -20.25 3.07
CA PHE A 50 10.58 -21.33 4.05
C PHE A 50 10.93 -22.66 3.37
N ALA A 51 10.32 -22.98 2.24
CA ALA A 51 10.63 -24.19 1.47
C ALA A 51 12.08 -24.18 0.95
N LYS A 52 12.55 -23.02 0.44
CA LYS A 52 13.94 -22.84 -0.01
C LYS A 52 14.94 -22.92 1.14
N ALA A 53 14.66 -22.25 2.25
CA ALA A 53 15.50 -22.29 3.44
C ALA A 53 15.63 -23.70 4.02
N ALA A 54 14.53 -24.47 4.07
CA ALA A 54 14.54 -25.85 4.55
C ALA A 54 15.36 -26.77 3.64
N ARG A 55 15.31 -26.58 2.31
CA ARG A 55 16.16 -27.32 1.36
C ARG A 55 17.63 -26.99 1.54
N LEU A 56 17.95 -25.71 1.65
CA LEU A 56 19.32 -25.26 1.85
C LEU A 56 19.92 -25.81 3.15
N ALA A 57 19.14 -25.84 4.24
CA ALA A 57 19.55 -26.43 5.51
C ALA A 57 19.79 -27.95 5.42
N ALA A 58 19.01 -28.66 4.60
CA ALA A 58 19.18 -30.09 4.38
C ALA A 58 20.40 -30.41 3.51
N GLU A 59 20.70 -29.55 2.52
CA GLU A 59 21.81 -29.72 1.58
C GLU A 59 23.15 -29.20 2.14
N ASN A 60 23.11 -28.18 2.99
CA ASN A 60 24.28 -27.58 3.65
C ASN A 60 23.99 -27.40 5.15
N PRO A 61 24.19 -28.45 5.98
CA PRO A 61 23.88 -28.42 7.42
C PRO A 61 24.62 -27.31 8.18
N ASP A 62 25.79 -26.92 7.68
CA ASP A 62 26.65 -25.91 8.29
C ASP A 62 26.27 -24.47 7.88
N ALA A 63 25.50 -24.29 6.80
CA ALA A 63 25.13 -22.97 6.25
C ALA A 63 23.88 -22.34 6.88
N VAL A 64 23.12 -23.13 7.65
CA VAL A 64 21.84 -22.69 8.22
C VAL A 64 21.77 -23.07 9.70
N HIS A 65 21.94 -22.08 10.57
CA HIS A 65 21.67 -22.24 12.00
C HIS A 65 20.18 -22.03 12.26
N VAL A 66 19.44 -23.14 12.31
CA VAL A 66 18.02 -23.16 12.72
C VAL A 66 17.93 -23.24 14.24
N GLN A 67 17.56 -22.15 14.90
CA GLN A 67 17.14 -22.19 16.29
C GLN A 67 15.60 -22.30 16.34
N ALA A 68 15.12 -23.52 16.62
CA ALA A 68 13.71 -23.79 16.89
C ALA A 68 13.53 -24.14 18.36
N GLY A 69 12.73 -23.36 19.08
CA GLY A 69 12.31 -23.66 20.45
C GLY A 69 10.82 -23.42 20.64
N PRO A 70 10.25 -23.70 21.84
CA PRO A 70 8.83 -23.55 22.08
C PRO A 70 8.41 -22.09 21.84
N GLY A 71 7.71 -21.83 20.74
CA GLY A 71 7.22 -20.49 20.36
C GLY A 71 8.17 -19.60 19.56
N HIS A 72 9.36 -20.07 19.14
CA HIS A 72 10.23 -19.31 18.23
C HIS A 72 10.85 -20.19 17.15
N TYR A 73 10.83 -19.70 15.91
CA TYR A 73 11.53 -20.29 14.77
C TYR A 73 12.41 -19.20 14.17
N SER A 74 13.72 -19.32 14.39
CA SER A 74 14.76 -18.39 13.94
C SER A 74 15.65 -19.13 12.96
N VAL A 75 15.70 -18.67 11.71
CA VAL A 75 16.60 -19.22 10.68
C VAL A 75 17.65 -18.16 10.38
N GLN A 76 18.89 -18.42 10.79
CA GLN A 76 20.04 -17.64 10.34
C GLN A 76 20.69 -18.39 9.18
N VAL A 77 20.59 -17.82 7.98
CA VAL A 77 21.32 -18.30 6.80
C VAL A 77 22.64 -17.52 6.76
N GLU A 78 23.78 -18.22 6.72
CA GLU A 78 25.08 -17.58 6.59
C GLU A 78 25.20 -16.79 5.28
N ALA A 79 26.01 -15.73 5.31
CA ALA A 79 26.26 -14.88 4.15
C ALA A 79 26.88 -15.72 3.01
N GLY A 80 26.23 -15.77 1.85
CA GLY A 80 26.70 -16.53 0.68
C GLY A 80 25.62 -17.32 -0.07
N HIS A 81 24.38 -17.35 0.44
CA HIS A 81 23.29 -18.15 -0.14
C HIS A 81 22.10 -17.31 -0.66
N PRO A 82 22.30 -16.52 -1.75
CA PRO A 82 21.23 -15.71 -2.35
C PRO A 82 20.04 -16.54 -2.87
N GLU A 83 20.22 -17.84 -3.10
CA GLU A 83 19.17 -18.80 -3.48
C GLU A 83 18.10 -19.00 -2.41
N ALA A 84 18.40 -18.71 -1.14
CA ALA A 84 17.43 -18.73 -0.06
C ALA A 84 16.56 -17.47 -0.01
N LEU A 85 16.91 -16.40 -0.74
CA LEU A 85 16.15 -15.15 -0.70
C LEU A 85 14.79 -15.28 -1.41
N PRO A 86 13.76 -14.59 -0.92
CA PRO A 86 12.49 -14.48 -1.62
C PRO A 86 12.67 -13.81 -2.99
N ASP A 87 11.80 -14.14 -3.95
CA ASP A 87 11.70 -13.36 -5.19
C ASP A 87 11.07 -12.00 -4.89
N PHE A 88 11.94 -11.01 -4.62
CA PHE A 88 11.53 -9.64 -4.35
C PHE A 88 10.82 -9.00 -5.54
N GLY A 89 11.13 -9.40 -6.78
CA GLY A 89 10.48 -8.88 -7.98
C GLY A 89 9.00 -9.25 -8.00
N LEU A 90 8.69 -10.53 -7.78
CA LEU A 90 7.32 -11.02 -7.73
C LEU A 90 6.56 -10.44 -6.52
N MET A 91 7.22 -10.32 -5.36
CA MET A 91 6.65 -9.72 -4.16
C MET A 91 6.28 -8.25 -4.36
N PHE A 92 7.22 -7.41 -4.79
CA PHE A 92 6.98 -5.98 -5.00
C PHE A 92 6.04 -5.72 -6.18
N GLY A 93 6.08 -6.55 -7.23
CA GLY A 93 5.11 -6.51 -8.32
C GLY A 93 3.68 -6.77 -7.85
N GLY A 94 3.47 -7.80 -7.03
CA GLY A 94 2.17 -8.10 -6.43
C GLY A 94 1.67 -6.98 -5.51
N ILE A 95 2.52 -6.47 -4.62
CA ILE A 95 2.21 -5.33 -3.74
C ILE A 95 1.82 -4.09 -4.57
N GLY A 96 2.59 -3.79 -5.62
CA GLY A 96 2.31 -2.68 -6.53
C GLY A 96 0.96 -2.81 -7.23
N ALA A 97 0.61 -4.01 -7.71
CA ALA A 97 -0.68 -4.28 -8.33
C ALA A 97 -1.86 -4.06 -7.37
N VAL A 98 -1.75 -4.53 -6.12
CA VAL A 98 -2.76 -4.30 -5.08
C VAL A 98 -2.93 -2.81 -4.79
N ILE A 99 -1.82 -2.07 -4.70
CA ILE A 99 -1.85 -0.63 -4.45
C ILE A 99 -2.52 0.14 -5.60
N VAL A 100 -2.17 -0.16 -6.84
CA VAL A 100 -2.80 0.47 -8.02
C VAL A 100 -4.30 0.18 -8.04
N MET A 101 -4.70 -1.05 -7.74
CA MET A 101 -6.10 -1.46 -7.67
C MET A 101 -6.86 -0.68 -6.59
N VAL A 102 -6.35 -0.59 -5.36
CA VAL A 102 -7.07 0.15 -4.29
C VAL A 102 -7.13 1.66 -4.60
N VAL A 103 -6.06 2.24 -5.16
CA VAL A 103 -6.05 3.65 -5.58
C VAL A 103 -7.14 3.89 -6.63
N ALA A 104 -7.25 3.00 -7.64
CA ALA A 104 -8.28 3.09 -8.66
C ALA A 104 -9.70 2.98 -8.08
N LEU A 105 -9.92 2.05 -7.14
CA LEU A 105 -11.22 1.86 -6.48
C LEU A 105 -11.61 3.06 -5.60
N LEU A 106 -10.64 3.74 -4.98
CA LEU A 106 -10.89 4.90 -4.14
C LEU A 106 -10.97 6.23 -4.91
N ALA A 107 -10.35 6.33 -6.09
CA ALA A 107 -10.13 7.59 -6.80
C ALA A 107 -11.42 8.42 -7.00
N ALA A 108 -12.47 7.82 -7.55
CA ALA A 108 -13.73 8.52 -7.79
C ALA A 108 -14.45 8.92 -6.51
N ALA A 109 -14.38 8.09 -5.45
CA ALA A 109 -14.99 8.38 -4.15
C ALA A 109 -14.26 9.53 -3.44
N VAL A 110 -12.92 9.51 -3.43
CA VAL A 110 -12.07 10.58 -2.89
C VAL A 110 -12.37 11.90 -3.60
N ALA A 111 -12.46 11.91 -4.93
CA ALA A 111 -12.78 13.11 -5.69
C ALA A 111 -14.17 13.68 -5.30
N ARG A 112 -15.21 12.83 -5.24
CA ARG A 112 -16.56 13.25 -4.84
C ARG A 112 -16.64 13.72 -3.38
N CYS A 113 -15.84 13.15 -2.48
CA CYS A 113 -15.76 13.60 -1.09
C CYS A 113 -15.07 14.96 -0.96
N LEU A 114 -14.01 15.21 -1.74
CA LEU A 114 -13.38 16.54 -1.81
C LEU A 114 -14.32 17.58 -2.41
N HIS A 115 -15.05 17.23 -3.48
CA HIS A 115 -16.06 18.07 -4.10
C HIS A 115 -17.17 18.48 -3.12
N ASP A 116 -17.55 17.60 -2.21
CA ASP A 116 -18.56 17.90 -1.19
C ASP A 116 -18.13 19.03 -0.24
N SER A 117 -16.82 19.18 -0.02
CA SER A 117 -16.21 20.28 0.73
C SER A 117 -15.83 21.49 -0.14
N GLY A 118 -16.24 21.51 -1.42
CA GLY A 118 -15.91 22.57 -2.38
C GLY A 118 -14.46 22.52 -2.90
N LEU A 119 -13.69 21.52 -2.51
CA LEU A 119 -12.28 21.34 -2.91
C LEU A 119 -12.18 20.64 -4.27
N PRO A 120 -11.13 20.89 -5.06
CA PRO A 120 -10.96 20.20 -6.32
C PRO A 120 -10.46 18.75 -6.11
N GLY A 121 -11.00 17.80 -6.88
CA GLY A 121 -10.68 16.37 -6.74
C GLY A 121 -9.20 16.02 -7.01
N TRP A 122 -8.45 16.85 -7.73
CA TRP A 122 -7.01 16.60 -7.99
C TRP A 122 -6.16 16.66 -6.71
N LEU A 123 -6.65 17.25 -5.61
CA LEU A 123 -5.97 17.17 -4.31
C LEU A 123 -5.85 15.74 -3.80
N GLY A 124 -6.71 14.82 -4.27
CA GLY A 124 -6.58 13.39 -4.00
C GLY A 124 -5.31 12.76 -4.58
N LEU A 125 -4.64 13.42 -5.53
CA LEU A 125 -3.40 12.95 -6.13
C LEU A 125 -2.16 13.29 -5.30
N LEU A 126 -2.28 14.15 -4.28
CA LEU A 126 -1.16 14.63 -3.46
C LEU A 126 -0.21 13.53 -2.96
N PRO A 127 -0.68 12.38 -2.41
CA PRO A 127 0.22 11.32 -1.95
C PRO A 127 0.79 10.44 -3.08
N LEU A 128 0.22 10.47 -4.29
CA LEU A 128 0.54 9.50 -5.35
C LEU A 128 1.96 9.61 -5.92
N PRO A 129 2.56 10.80 -6.12
CA PRO A 129 3.95 10.90 -6.56
C PRO A 129 4.92 10.21 -5.59
N PHE A 130 4.74 10.40 -4.28
CA PHE A 130 5.61 9.82 -3.25
C PHE A 130 5.39 8.32 -3.09
N LEU A 131 4.14 7.86 -3.23
CA LEU A 131 3.80 6.43 -3.28
C LEU A 131 4.43 5.76 -4.51
N GLY A 132 4.30 6.36 -5.68
CA GLY A 132 4.87 5.87 -6.94
C GLY A 132 6.39 5.83 -6.89
N PHE A 133 7.03 6.88 -6.36
CA PHE A 133 8.46 6.88 -6.12
C PHE A 133 8.86 5.73 -5.19
N GLY A 134 8.16 5.54 -4.07
CA GLY A 134 8.43 4.47 -3.12
C GLY A 134 8.32 3.08 -3.75
N LEU A 135 7.27 2.83 -4.54
CA LEU A 135 7.05 1.58 -5.27
C LEU A 135 8.18 1.24 -6.24
N VAL A 136 8.79 2.26 -6.85
CA VAL A 136 9.85 2.11 -7.85
C VAL A 136 11.24 2.07 -7.22
N ALA A 137 11.47 2.83 -6.14
CA ALA A 137 12.75 2.91 -5.45
C ALA A 137 12.98 1.73 -4.49
N MET A 138 11.96 1.32 -3.73
CA MET A 138 12.09 0.28 -2.70
C MET A 138 12.67 -1.04 -3.23
N PRO A 139 12.24 -1.60 -4.39
CA PRO A 139 12.81 -2.85 -4.91
C PRO A 139 14.30 -2.73 -5.23
N ARG A 140 14.74 -1.55 -5.69
CA ARG A 140 16.15 -1.31 -6.04
C ARG A 140 17.02 -1.23 -4.79
N VAL A 141 16.57 -0.47 -3.79
CA VAL A 141 17.25 -0.38 -2.49
C VAL A 141 17.34 -1.75 -1.84
N PHE A 142 16.28 -2.55 -1.90
CA PHE A 142 16.29 -3.90 -1.33
C PHE A 142 17.26 -4.84 -2.06
N ALA A 143 17.29 -4.79 -3.40
CA ALA A 143 18.24 -5.57 -4.20
C ALA A 143 19.70 -5.18 -3.94
N GLU A 144 19.97 -3.89 -3.76
CA GLU A 144 21.30 -3.38 -3.42
C GLU A 144 21.74 -3.83 -2.03
N VAL A 145 20.89 -3.63 -1.01
CA VAL A 145 21.19 -4.07 0.37
C VAL A 145 21.36 -5.59 0.46
N ALA A 146 20.60 -6.35 -0.32
CA ALA A 146 20.69 -7.81 -0.32
C ALA A 146 21.95 -8.37 -1.01
N SER A 147 22.61 -7.59 -1.88
CA SER A 147 23.74 -8.04 -2.68
C SER A 147 25.08 -7.38 -2.33
N ALA A 148 25.05 -6.20 -1.70
CA ALA A 148 26.25 -5.44 -1.35
C ALA A 148 26.87 -5.91 -0.03
N GLN A 149 28.19 -6.08 -0.03
CA GLN A 149 28.96 -6.37 1.18
C GLN A 149 29.05 -5.15 2.12
N GLU A 150 29.02 -3.94 1.54
CA GLU A 150 28.89 -2.65 2.22
C GLU A 150 27.83 -1.80 1.50
N PRO A 151 26.57 -1.80 1.95
CA PRO A 151 25.50 -1.07 1.29
C PRO A 151 25.64 0.45 1.45
N ASP A 152 25.40 1.21 0.39
CA ASP A 152 25.18 2.66 0.53
C ASP A 152 23.83 2.90 1.24
N LEU A 153 23.88 3.64 2.34
CA LEU A 153 22.70 3.97 3.14
C LEU A 153 21.98 5.23 2.64
N THR A 154 22.57 5.96 1.69
CA THR A 154 21.98 7.18 1.12
C THR A 154 20.61 6.92 0.49
N PRO A 155 20.41 5.89 -0.36
CA PRO A 155 19.10 5.57 -0.92
C PRO A 155 18.07 5.18 0.14
N VAL A 156 18.50 4.51 1.21
CA VAL A 156 17.66 4.16 2.36
C VAL A 156 17.16 5.42 3.07
N LEU A 157 18.06 6.37 3.34
CA LEU A 157 17.72 7.65 3.96
C LEU A 157 16.78 8.47 3.08
N LEU A 158 17.03 8.52 1.77
CA LEU A 158 16.14 9.22 0.82
C LEU A 158 14.75 8.59 0.78
N LEU A 159 14.66 7.27 0.82
CA LEU A 159 13.38 6.58 0.85
C LEU A 159 12.62 6.82 2.17
N PHE A 160 13.34 6.87 3.28
CA PHE A 160 12.77 7.26 4.58
C PHE A 160 12.19 8.68 4.53
N LEU A 161 12.94 9.66 4.00
CA LEU A 161 12.45 11.04 3.84
C LEU A 161 11.23 11.10 2.90
N ASN A 162 11.25 10.38 1.78
CA ASN A 162 10.10 10.25 0.89
C ASN A 162 8.88 9.67 1.63
N ASN A 163 9.08 8.66 2.50
CA ASN A 163 8.02 8.07 3.30
C ASN A 163 7.42 9.08 4.30
N MET A 164 8.25 9.90 4.96
CA MET A 164 7.75 10.97 5.84
C MET A 164 6.88 11.98 5.08
N ILE A 165 7.31 12.39 3.88
CA ILE A 165 6.54 13.30 3.02
C ILE A 165 5.23 12.63 2.56
N TYR A 166 5.29 11.35 2.17
CA TYR A 166 4.12 10.57 1.83
C TYR A 166 3.10 10.53 2.99
N ILE A 167 3.54 10.26 4.22
CA ILE A 167 2.67 10.25 5.40
C ILE A 167 2.06 11.63 5.64
N ALA A 168 2.85 12.70 5.53
CA ALA A 168 2.34 14.06 5.67
C ALA A 168 1.30 14.42 4.59
N ALA A 169 1.54 14.03 3.34
CA ALA A 169 0.61 14.20 2.23
C ALA A 169 -0.69 13.40 2.42
N LEU A 170 -0.57 12.15 2.86
CA LEU A 170 -1.72 11.29 3.15
C LEU A 170 -2.53 11.83 4.34
N GLY A 171 -1.86 12.24 5.42
CA GLY A 171 -2.50 12.86 6.57
C GLY A 171 -3.24 14.15 6.19
N THR A 172 -2.62 14.99 5.36
CA THR A 172 -3.26 16.18 4.79
C THR A 172 -4.51 15.81 3.99
N LEU A 173 -4.42 14.81 3.10
CA LEU A 173 -5.58 14.35 2.34
C LEU A 173 -6.70 13.84 3.24
N VAL A 174 -6.38 13.04 4.27
CA VAL A 174 -7.35 12.56 5.26
C VAL A 174 -8.03 13.72 5.98
N LEU A 175 -7.28 14.74 6.42
CA LEU A 175 -7.84 15.94 7.04
C LEU A 175 -8.79 16.68 6.10
N LEU A 176 -8.45 16.78 4.80
CA LEU A 176 -9.32 17.38 3.79
C LEU A 176 -10.61 16.58 3.58
N LEU A 177 -10.54 15.24 3.63
CA LEU A 177 -11.70 14.35 3.49
C LEU A 177 -12.62 14.36 4.73
N CYS A 178 -12.07 14.70 5.90
CA CYS A 178 -12.86 14.87 7.14
C CYS A 178 -13.57 16.23 7.23
N ARG A 179 -13.36 17.15 6.29
CA ARG A 179 -13.99 18.47 6.34
C ARG A 179 -15.52 18.36 6.24
N ARG A 180 -16.19 19.32 6.87
CA ARG A 180 -17.65 19.44 6.78
C ARG A 180 -18.07 19.77 5.35
N SER A 181 -19.17 19.15 4.92
CA SER A 181 -19.85 19.44 3.67
C SER A 181 -20.18 20.92 3.51
N THR A 182 -20.05 21.45 2.30
CA THR A 182 -20.52 22.81 1.99
C THR A 182 -22.05 22.85 2.01
N PRO A 183 -22.69 23.75 2.78
CA PRO A 183 -24.14 23.91 2.74
C PRO A 183 -24.60 24.49 1.40
N GLY A 184 -25.73 24.00 0.89
CA GLY A 184 -26.28 24.44 -0.40
C GLY A 184 -25.50 23.94 -1.63
N PRO A 185 -25.84 24.46 -2.83
CA PRO A 185 -25.17 24.09 -4.07
C PRO A 185 -23.73 24.62 -4.10
N ASN A 186 -22.82 23.86 -4.72
CA ASN A 186 -21.47 24.31 -5.04
C ASN A 186 -21.13 24.02 -6.51
N ARG A 187 -19.93 24.38 -6.98
CA ARG A 187 -19.48 24.17 -8.38
C ARG A 187 -19.54 22.71 -8.87
N PHE A 188 -19.73 21.75 -7.97
CA PHE A 188 -19.80 20.31 -8.27
C PHE A 188 -21.22 19.73 -8.16
N GLY A 189 -22.22 20.55 -7.82
CA GLY A 189 -23.63 20.19 -7.84
C GLY A 189 -24.39 20.49 -6.54
N GLU A 190 -25.65 20.08 -6.54
CA GLU A 190 -26.57 20.16 -5.41
C GLU A 190 -26.09 19.32 -4.21
N PRO A 191 -26.46 19.70 -2.98
CA PRO A 191 -26.14 18.91 -1.80
C PRO A 191 -26.80 17.52 -1.86
N VAL A 192 -26.16 16.55 -1.20
CA VAL A 192 -26.58 15.13 -1.24
C VAL A 192 -27.97 14.87 -0.60
N ASP A 193 -28.56 15.84 0.12
CA ASP A 193 -29.94 15.81 0.64
C ASP A 193 -30.77 17.04 0.19
N ALA A 194 -30.79 17.33 -1.11
CA ALA A 194 -31.92 18.07 -1.67
C ALA A 194 -33.13 17.14 -1.86
#